data_AF-A0A6A3D9F0-F1
#
_entry.id   AF-A0A6A3D9F0-F1
#
_cell.length_a   1.000
_cell.length_b   1.000
_cell.length_c   1.000
_cell.angle_alpha   90.00
_cell.angle_beta   90.00
_cell.angle_gamma   90.00
#
_symmetry.space_group_name_H-M   'P 1'
#
loop_
_entity.id
_entity.type
_entity.pdbx_description
1 polymer ?
#
loop_
_entity_poly.entity_id
_entity_poly.type
_entity_poly.pdbx_seq_one_letter_code
_entity_poly.pdbx_strand_id
1 'polypeptide(L)'
;MPRVAAFLREQQVDAGPASQRYIAVAQARLPDGAPMTVPDNTTFRQLQHIDTQQLAMYSAMAEAQEQADQEYRAVRIKLHGIPVPVQVNISDLREALGLPKYSLRPPFRPPTNIETPAPTTNMEDDDHIDEQSQAMEQ
;
A
#
# COMPACT_ATOMS: atom_id res chain seq x y z
N MET A 1 16.35 -6.84 12.45
CA MET A 1 17.35 -5.89 12.99
C MET A 1 17.12 -5.67 14.49
N PRO A 2 17.48 -6.61 15.37
CA PRO A 2 17.06 -6.59 16.78
C PRO A 2 17.66 -5.43 17.60
N ARG A 3 18.91 -5.03 17.33
CA ARG A 3 19.60 -3.94 18.04
C ARG A 3 18.99 -2.56 17.80
N VAL A 4 18.60 -2.26 16.56
CA VAL A 4 17.98 -0.97 16.18
C VAL A 4 16.56 -0.88 16.74
N ALA A 5 15.79 -1.97 16.67
CA ALA A 5 14.44 -2.02 17.23
C ALA A 5 14.43 -1.82 18.76
N ALA A 6 15.40 -2.42 19.48
CA ALA A 6 15.53 -2.25 20.93
C ALA A 6 15.78 -0.78 21.32
N PHE A 7 16.74 -0.12 20.67
CA PHE A 7 17.04 1.30 20.90
C PHE A 7 15.86 2.22 20.59
N LEU A 8 15.14 1.97 19.49
CA LEU A 8 13.98 2.81 19.14
C LEU A 8 12.86 2.66 20.17
N ARG A 9 12.69 1.47 20.74
CA ARG A 9 11.76 1.24 21.85
C ARG A 9 12.18 1.97 23.12
N GLU A 10 13.48 1.98 23.45
CA GLU A 10 14.03 2.71 24.59
C GLU A 10 13.88 4.23 24.44
N GLN A 11 14.01 4.75 23.21
CA GLN A 11 13.82 6.16 22.88
C GLN A 11 12.34 6.54 22.64
N GLN A 12 11.41 5.60 22.81
CA GLN A 12 9.97 5.77 22.57
C GLN A 12 9.63 6.35 21.18
N VAL A 13 10.42 6.00 20.16
CA VAL A 13 10.17 6.43 18.79
C VAL A 13 9.28 5.41 18.09
N ASP A 14 8.15 5.89 17.56
CA ASP A 14 7.29 5.08 16.71
C ASP A 14 7.95 4.91 15.32
N ALA A 15 8.67 3.80 15.16
CA ALA A 15 9.44 3.49 13.99
C ALA A 15 9.04 2.12 13.45
N GLY A 16 8.33 2.13 12.33
CA GLY A 16 7.98 0.91 11.60
C GLY A 16 9.12 0.36 10.75
N PRO A 17 8.83 -0.63 9.90
CA PRO A 17 9.83 -1.34 9.11
C PRO A 17 10.72 -0.44 8.24
N ALA A 18 10.17 0.62 7.66
CA ALA A 18 10.92 1.52 6.78
C ALA A 18 11.89 2.40 7.58
N SER A 19 11.41 3.00 8.67
CA SER A 19 12.21 3.81 9.60
C SER A 19 13.33 3.00 10.25
N GLN A 20 13.05 1.77 10.68
CA GLN A 20 14.05 0.86 11.25
C GLN A 20 15.15 0.51 10.24
N ARG A 21 14.79 0.25 8.97
CA ARG A 21 15.76 -0.02 7.90
C ARG A 21 16.64 1.19 7.65
N TYR A 22 16.06 2.38 7.62
CA TYR A 22 16.82 3.61 7.44
C TYR A 22 17.86 3.82 8.54
N ILE A 23 17.47 3.64 9.82
CA ILE A 23 18.43 3.78 10.94
C ILE A 23 19.50 2.70 10.88
N ALA A 24 19.14 1.46 10.55
CA ALA A 24 20.13 0.39 10.40
C ALA A 24 21.17 0.72 9.33
N VAL A 25 20.73 1.27 8.19
CA VAL A 25 21.64 1.69 7.11
C VAL A 25 22.44 2.93 7.50
N ALA A 26 21.83 3.91 8.16
CA ALA A 26 22.51 5.12 8.63
C ALA A 26 23.60 4.78 9.65
N GLN A 27 23.30 3.89 10.60
CA GLN A 27 24.26 3.41 11.59
C GLN A 27 25.41 2.62 10.95
N ALA A 28 25.12 1.78 9.95
CA ALA A 28 26.13 1.00 9.25
C ALA A 28 27.14 1.86 8.45
N ARG A 29 26.81 3.13 8.19
CA ARG A 29 27.71 4.10 7.54
C ARG A 29 28.63 4.82 8.53
N LEU A 30 28.40 4.66 9.84
CA LEU A 30 29.22 5.29 10.86
C LEU A 30 30.40 4.37 11.26
N PRO A 31 31.52 4.95 11.74
CA PRO A 31 32.64 4.17 12.26
C PRO A 31 32.24 3.27 13.44
N ASP A 32 33.01 2.21 13.65
CA ASP A 32 32.82 1.32 14.80
C ASP A 32 32.92 2.10 16.13
N GLY A 33 31.94 1.88 17.00
CA GLY A 33 31.83 2.57 18.30
C GLY A 33 31.07 3.91 18.25
N ALA A 34 30.62 4.37 17.09
CA ALA A 34 29.78 5.56 17.00
C ALA A 34 28.44 5.36 17.76
N PRO A 35 28.01 6.35 18.57
CA PRO A 35 26.76 6.26 19.31
C PRO A 35 25.58 6.25 18.34
N MET A 36 24.59 5.41 18.64
CA MET A 36 23.37 5.35 17.84
C MET A 36 22.47 6.54 18.20
N THR A 37 22.02 7.26 17.17
CA THR A 37 21.14 8.43 17.33
C THR A 37 19.91 8.28 16.46
N VAL A 38 18.80 8.88 16.89
CA VAL A 38 17.58 8.96 16.08
C VAL A 38 17.77 10.11 15.09
N PRO A 39 17.75 9.86 13.77
CA PRO A 39 17.90 10.92 12.78
C PRO A 39 16.71 11.89 12.83
N ASP A 40 16.93 13.20 12.88
CA ASP A 40 15.87 14.22 12.74
C ASP A 40 15.98 14.93 11.38
N ASN A 41 15.89 14.15 10.30
CA ASN A 41 15.86 14.69 8.95
C ASN A 41 14.52 14.43 8.26
N THR A 42 14.31 15.14 7.16
CA THR A 42 13.06 15.07 6.38
C THR A 42 12.77 13.66 5.89
N THR A 43 13.78 12.92 5.42
CA THR A 43 13.63 11.54 4.97
C THR A 43 13.13 10.63 6.09
N PHE A 44 13.69 10.75 7.30
CA PHE A 44 13.25 9.93 8.43
C PHE A 44 11.80 10.21 8.83
N ARG A 45 11.38 11.48 8.85
CA ARG A 45 9.97 11.84 9.09
C ARG A 45 9.03 11.31 8.00
N GLN A 46 9.46 11.35 6.74
CA GLN A 46 8.69 10.77 5.63
C GLN A 46 8.54 9.25 5.78
N LEU A 47 9.60 8.56 6.21
CA LEU A 47 9.55 7.11 6.45
C LEU A 47 8.65 6.76 7.64
N GLN A 48 8.65 7.56 8.72
CA GLN A 48 7.69 7.39 9.81
C GLN A 48 6.25 7.54 9.31
N HIS A 49 5.99 8.56 8.49
CA HIS A 49 4.67 8.75 7.90
C HIS A 49 4.25 7.55 7.02
N ILE A 50 5.18 7.02 6.21
CA ILE A 50 4.94 5.81 5.40
C ILE A 50 4.62 4.62 6.32
N ASP A 51 5.39 4.42 7.38
CA ASP A 51 5.15 3.34 8.35
C ASP A 51 3.76 3.46 8.99
N THR A 52 3.34 4.65 9.40
CA THR A 52 1.98 4.91 9.93
C THR A 52 0.91 4.58 8.89
N GLN A 53 1.10 5.00 7.64
CA GLN A 53 0.15 4.70 6.56
C GLN A 53 0.09 3.19 6.27
N GLN A 54 1.21 2.49 6.26
CA GLN A 54 1.26 1.05 6.05
C GLN A 54 0.53 0.30 7.17
N LEU A 55 0.68 0.72 8.42
CA LEU A 55 -0.04 0.12 9.54
C LEU A 55 -1.56 0.28 9.37
N ALA A 56 -2.02 1.50 9.03
CA ALA A 56 -3.43 1.75 8.77
C ALA A 56 -3.97 0.90 7.59
N MET A 57 -3.18 0.73 6.53
CA MET A 57 -3.53 -0.13 5.40
C MET A 57 -3.65 -1.60 5.82
N TYR A 58 -2.70 -2.12 6.60
CA TYR A 58 -2.75 -3.50 7.08
C TYR A 58 -3.96 -3.76 7.97
N SER A 59 -4.28 -2.83 8.88
CA SER A 59 -5.49 -2.92 9.70
C SER A 59 -6.75 -2.96 8.85
N ALA A 60 -6.90 -2.04 7.90
CA ALA A 60 -8.06 -2.01 7.01
C ALA A 60 -8.16 -3.28 6.14
N MET A 61 -7.03 -3.82 5.67
CA MET A 61 -7.00 -5.07 4.91
C MET A 61 -7.38 -6.28 5.76
N ALA A 62 -6.92 -6.36 7.01
CA ALA A 62 -7.28 -7.43 7.93
C ALA A 62 -8.79 -7.44 8.22
N GLU A 63 -9.37 -6.27 8.53
CA GLU A 63 -10.81 -6.11 8.74
C GLU A 63 -11.61 -6.49 7.48
N ALA A 64 -11.16 -6.05 6.30
CA ALA A 64 -11.81 -6.41 5.05
C ALA A 64 -11.70 -7.91 4.71
N GLN A 65 -10.60 -8.56 5.09
CA GLN A 65 -10.41 -10.00 4.93
C GLN A 65 -11.33 -10.78 5.86
N GLU A 66 -11.41 -10.41 7.14
CA GLU A 66 -12.36 -11.02 8.08
C GLU A 66 -13.81 -10.89 7.58
N GLN A 67 -14.17 -9.74 7.01
CA GLN A 67 -15.48 -9.55 6.37
C GLN A 67 -15.67 -10.36 5.09
N ALA A 68 -14.59 -10.63 4.34
CA ALA A 68 -14.63 -11.46 3.14
C ALA A 68 -14.70 -12.96 3.46
N ASP A 69 -14.11 -13.38 4.58
CA ASP A 69 -14.13 -14.74 5.10
C ASP A 69 -15.47 -15.07 5.79
N GLN A 70 -16.36 -14.07 5.98
CA GLN A 70 -17.73 -14.33 6.39
C GLN A 70 -18.46 -15.14 5.32
N GLU A 71 -18.77 -16.38 5.67
CA GLU A 71 -19.50 -17.31 4.80
C GLU A 71 -20.87 -16.76 4.38
N TYR A 72 -21.60 -16.13 5.32
CA TYR A 72 -22.91 -15.54 5.08
C TYR A 72 -22.88 -14.02 5.30
N ARG A 73 -23.52 -13.27 4.39
CA ARG A 73 -23.74 -11.83 4.56
C ARG A 73 -25.18 -11.44 4.27
N ALA A 74 -25.65 -10.42 4.98
CA ALA A 74 -26.98 -9.85 4.78
C ALA A 74 -27.03 -9.06 3.46
N VAL A 75 -27.84 -9.55 2.52
CA VAL A 75 -28.16 -8.87 1.26
C VAL A 75 -29.61 -8.41 1.31
N ARG A 76 -29.89 -7.17 0.90
CA ARG A 76 -31.26 -6.67 0.82
C ARG A 76 -31.92 -7.15 -0.47
N ILE A 77 -32.96 -7.96 -0.34
CA ILE A 77 -33.75 -8.48 -1.46
C ILE A 77 -35.16 -7.88 -1.37
N LYS A 78 -35.74 -7.49 -2.50
CA LYS A 78 -37.09 -6.91 -2.53
C LYS A 78 -38.13 -8.03 -2.66
N LEU A 79 -38.90 -8.27 -1.61
CA LEU A 79 -39.99 -9.25 -1.58
C LEU A 79 -41.32 -8.50 -1.49
N HIS A 80 -42.23 -8.74 -2.44
CA HIS A 80 -43.52 -8.06 -2.52
C HIS A 80 -43.45 -6.52 -2.40
N GLY A 81 -42.39 -5.92 -2.96
CA GLY A 81 -42.18 -4.47 -2.90
C GLY A 81 -41.39 -3.97 -1.70
N ILE A 82 -41.13 -4.82 -0.70
CA ILE A 82 -40.49 -4.45 0.56
C ILE A 82 -39.04 -4.98 0.57
N PRO A 83 -38.02 -4.15 0.88
CA PRO A 83 -36.65 -4.60 1.03
C PRO A 83 -36.48 -5.38 2.35
N VAL A 84 -36.15 -6.66 2.25
CA VAL A 84 -35.92 -7.57 3.39
C VAL A 84 -34.45 -7.96 3.41
N PRO A 85 -33.74 -7.86 4.55
CA PRO A 85 -32.38 -8.38 4.69
C PRO A 85 -32.41 -9.91 4.79
N VAL A 86 -31.68 -10.59 3.90
CA VAL A 86 -31.58 -12.05 3.86
C VAL A 86 -30.10 -12.44 3.97
N GLN A 87 -29.78 -13.44 4.80
CA GLN A 87 -28.42 -13.98 4.88
C GLN A 87 -28.17 -14.88 3.67
N VAL A 88 -27.14 -14.56 2.88
CA VAL A 88 -26.79 -15.29 1.66
C VAL A 88 -25.35 -15.77 1.75
N ASN A 89 -25.09 -17.01 1.35
CA ASN A 89 -23.74 -17.53 1.22
C ASN A 89 -22.99 -16.76 0.11
N ILE A 90 -21.87 -16.14 0.46
CA ILE A 90 -21.14 -15.27 -0.47
C ILE A 90 -20.39 -16.08 -1.54
N SER A 91 -19.91 -17.27 -1.22
CA SER A 91 -19.23 -18.14 -2.21
C SER A 91 -20.18 -18.56 -3.31
N ASP A 92 -21.37 -19.05 -2.94
CA ASP A 92 -22.39 -19.49 -3.90
C ASP A 92 -22.92 -18.31 -4.72
N LEU A 93 -23.16 -17.16 -4.08
CA LEU A 93 -23.61 -15.95 -4.76
C LEU A 93 -22.59 -15.46 -5.80
N ARG A 94 -21.29 -15.53 -5.48
CA ARG A 94 -20.22 -15.14 -6.41
C ARG A 94 -20.12 -16.11 -7.58
N GLU A 95 -20.21 -17.42 -7.31
CA GLU A 95 -20.23 -18.44 -8.34
C GLU A 95 -21.41 -18.27 -9.31
N ALA A 96 -22.62 -18.06 -8.77
CA ALA A 96 -23.82 -17.82 -9.58
C ALA A 96 -23.73 -16.55 -10.44
N LEU A 97 -22.98 -15.53 -9.98
CA LEU A 97 -22.76 -14.27 -10.70
C LEU A 97 -21.49 -14.28 -11.59
N GLY A 98 -20.73 -15.38 -11.61
CA GLY A 98 -19.46 -15.46 -12.35
C GLY A 98 -18.36 -14.52 -11.81
N LEU A 99 -18.44 -14.15 -10.54
CA LEU A 99 -17.47 -13.25 -9.91
C LEU A 99 -16.24 -14.02 -9.42
N PRO A 100 -15.03 -13.42 -9.46
CA PRO A 100 -13.84 -14.04 -8.89
C PRO A 100 -13.99 -14.34 -7.40
N LYS A 101 -13.18 -15.27 -6.87
CA LYS A 101 -13.17 -15.62 -5.43
C LYS A 101 -12.61 -14.51 -4.53
N TYR A 102 -11.85 -13.55 -5.07
CA TYR A 102 -11.23 -12.44 -4.34
C TYR A 102 -12.00 -11.12 -4.51
N SER A 103 -12.01 -10.24 -3.50
CA SER A 103 -12.75 -8.96 -3.55
C SER A 103 -12.31 -8.07 -4.72
N LEU A 104 -13.28 -7.49 -5.45
CA LEU A 104 -13.02 -6.51 -6.52
C LEU A 104 -12.72 -5.10 -6.01
N ARG A 105 -13.01 -4.83 -4.73
CA ARG A 105 -12.78 -3.53 -4.08
C ARG A 105 -12.06 -3.73 -2.75
N PRO A 106 -10.80 -4.19 -2.75
CA PRO A 106 -10.02 -4.21 -1.53
C PRO A 106 -9.78 -2.75 -1.06
N PRO A 107 -9.67 -2.52 0.26
CA PRO A 107 -9.44 -1.18 0.82
C PRO A 107 -8.14 -0.56 0.31
N PHE A 108 -7.14 -1.39 0.02
CA PHE A 108 -5.94 -1.00 -0.69
C PHE A 108 -5.66 -1.99 -1.82
N ARG A 109 -5.27 -1.48 -3.00
CA ARG A 109 -4.87 -2.34 -4.11
C ARG A 109 -3.36 -2.57 -4.00
N PRO A 110 -2.89 -3.80 -3.74
CA PRO A 110 -1.45 -4.07 -3.81
C PRO A 110 -0.95 -3.75 -5.23
N PRO A 111 0.33 -3.35 -5.38
CA PRO A 111 0.94 -3.20 -6.70
C PRO A 111 0.63 -4.45 -7.51
N THR A 112 -0.02 -4.28 -8.66
CA THR A 112 -0.39 -5.43 -9.47
C THR A 112 0.93 -5.98 -10.02
N ASN A 113 1.24 -7.24 -9.72
CA ASN A 113 2.41 -7.92 -10.28
C ASN A 113 2.14 -8.28 -11.74
N ILE A 114 1.92 -7.25 -12.55
CA ILE A 114 1.88 -7.34 -13.99
C ILE A 114 3.32 -7.07 -14.41
N GLU A 115 3.93 -8.01 -15.10
CA GLU A 115 5.10 -7.68 -15.91
C GLU A 115 4.62 -6.66 -16.94
N THR A 116 4.82 -5.38 -16.65
CA THR A 116 4.79 -4.31 -17.64
C THR A 116 6.18 -4.31 -18.24
N PRO A 117 6.43 -5.05 -19.35
CA PRO A 117 7.73 -4.97 -20.00
C PRO A 117 8.00 -3.51 -20.35
N ALA A 118 9.24 -3.07 -20.18
CA ALA A 118 9.64 -1.77 -20.66
C ALA A 118 9.30 -1.68 -22.16
N PRO A 119 8.76 -0.54 -22.64
CA PRO A 119 8.49 -0.39 -24.06
C PRO A 119 9.77 -0.69 -24.83
N THR A 120 9.68 -1.58 -25.81
CA THR A 120 10.85 -2.01 -26.60
C THR A 120 11.41 -0.87 -27.45
N THR A 121 10.58 0.14 -27.70
CA THR A 121 10.88 1.27 -28.56
C THR A 121 10.65 2.56 -27.76
N ASN A 122 11.61 3.48 -27.83
CA ASN A 122 11.40 4.83 -27.31
C ASN A 122 10.25 5.49 -28.08
N MET A 123 9.29 6.08 -27.38
CA MET A 123 8.24 6.88 -28.00
C MET A 123 8.69 8.34 -27.99
N GLU A 124 8.54 9.02 -29.13
CA GLU A 124 8.84 10.44 -29.25
C GLU A 124 7.75 11.24 -28.51
N ASP A 125 8.16 12.25 -27.73
CA ASP A 125 7.24 13.06 -26.92
C ASP A 125 6.70 14.21 -27.78
N ASP A 126 5.73 13.90 -28.65
CA ASP A 126 5.10 14.85 -29.56
C ASP A 126 4.19 15.86 -28.83
N ASP A 127 3.71 15.53 -27.63
CA ASP A 127 2.76 16.37 -26.88
C ASP A 127 3.46 17.50 -26.11
N HIS A 128 4.75 17.35 -25.81
CA HIS A 128 5.59 18.34 -25.13
C HIS A 128 6.67 18.94 -26.03
N ILE A 129 6.44 19.01 -27.34
CA ILE A 129 7.31 19.76 -28.23
C ILE A 129 7.30 21.23 -27.78
N ASP A 130 8.38 21.68 -27.15
CA ASP A 130 8.58 23.08 -26.82
C ASP A 130 8.45 23.89 -28.11
N GLU A 131 7.46 24.79 -28.18
CA GLU A 131 7.24 25.70 -29.33
C GLU A 131 8.51 26.52 -29.68
N GLN A 132 9.47 26.61 -28.76
CA GLN A 132 10.78 27.24 -29.00
C GLN A 132 11.67 26.51 -30.01
N SER A 133 11.48 25.20 -30.21
CA SER A 133 12.28 24.42 -31.16
C SER A 133 11.86 24.64 -32.61
N GLN A 134 10.64 25.11 -32.87
CA GLN A 134 10.16 25.40 -34.23
C GLN A 134 10.63 26.76 -34.77
N ALA A 135 11.17 27.65 -33.92
CA ALA A 135 11.57 28.99 -34.32
C ALA A 135 13.01 29.10 -34.87
N MET A 136 13.80 28.02 -34.85
CA MET A 136 15.20 28.01 -35.34
C MET A 136 15.39 27.38 -36.72
N GLU A 137 14.33 26.88 -37.36
CA GLU A 137 14.42 26.19 -38.66
C GLU A 137 13.76 26.93 -39.85
N GLN A 138 13.57 28.26 -39.73
CA GLN A 138 13.21 29.13 -40.87
C GLN A 138 14.23 30.22 -41.12
#